data_AF-X1UCT6-F1
#
_entry.id   AF-X1UCT6-F1
#
_cell.length_a   1.000
_cell.length_b   1.000
_cell.length_c   1.000
_cell.angle_alpha   90.00
_cell.angle_beta   90.00
_cell.angle_gamma   90.00
#
_symmetry.space_group_name_H-M   'P 1'
#
loop_
_entity.id
_entity.type
_entity.pdbx_description
1 polymer ?
#
loop_
_entity_poly.entity_id
_entity_poly.type
_entity_poly.pdbx_seq_one_letter_code
_entity_poly.pdbx_strand_id
1 'polypeptide(L)'
;YNRWHFFGENGEKYHPHLNVLCDGEWLTPEQLADLKGLIRHKLLKRSIAKTIGKDLEISYSYARSPKRMMHWIKYVTKASFRDIEWDEPLANALYGFHNGCFAGFWDDPPKWKLTGTDKKFNALLSVRKGIHPVSGKPIVWNKHPIPWALVEKQNPIDIGGGYYILPPIRPPPVGRRQTTNLIELPDSDYRKHPNVVRRLIDKARERVSFINDCDSYS
;
A
#
# COMPACT_ATOMS: atom_id res chain seq x y z
N TYR A 1 6.49 -21.06 5.12
CA TYR A 1 6.85 -22.30 5.82
C TYR A 1 8.34 -22.52 5.58
N ASN A 2 9.18 -22.10 6.52
CA ASN A 2 10.63 -22.01 6.32
C ASN A 2 11.25 -22.78 7.49
N ARG A 3 11.87 -23.94 7.20
CA ARG A 3 12.55 -24.75 8.22
C ARG A 3 14.05 -24.45 8.17
N TRP A 4 14.65 -24.30 9.34
CA TRP A 4 16.10 -24.10 9.51
C TRP A 4 16.80 -25.46 9.40
N HIS A 5 17.84 -25.59 8.57
CA HIS A 5 18.65 -26.80 8.50
C HIS A 5 19.71 -26.78 9.62
N PHE A 6 19.77 -27.83 10.43
CA PHE A 6 20.96 -28.21 11.22
C PHE A 6 21.90 -29.03 10.32
N PHE A 7 23.22 -28.95 10.52
CA PHE A 7 24.20 -29.67 9.68
C PHE A 7 25.28 -30.40 10.47
N GLY A 8 25.66 -31.58 9.95
CA GLY A 8 26.92 -32.29 10.22
C GLY A 8 26.74 -33.73 10.70
N GLU A 9 27.57 -34.66 10.21
CA GLU A 9 27.81 -36.00 10.81
C GLU A 9 28.64 -35.86 12.11
N ASN A 10 29.35 -34.73 12.29
CA ASN A 10 30.23 -34.41 13.43
C ASN A 10 29.88 -33.01 14.00
N GLY A 11 28.69 -32.86 14.57
CA GLY A 11 28.05 -31.57 14.89
C GLY A 11 28.53 -30.85 16.16
N GLU A 12 29.74 -30.29 16.16
CA GLU A 12 30.22 -29.49 17.32
C GLU A 12 29.83 -27.99 17.26
N LYS A 13 29.42 -27.46 16.09
CA LYS A 13 29.06 -26.03 15.95
C LYS A 13 27.76 -25.81 15.19
N TYR A 14 26.86 -25.05 15.81
CA TYR A 14 25.56 -24.66 15.24
C TYR A 14 25.71 -23.57 14.18
N HIS A 15 25.47 -23.93 12.91
CA HIS A 15 25.50 -23.03 11.75
C HIS A 15 24.22 -23.22 10.91
N PRO A 16 23.10 -22.58 11.28
CA PRO A 16 21.85 -22.73 10.56
C PRO A 16 21.96 -22.09 9.17
N HIS A 17 21.68 -22.87 8.13
CA HIS A 17 21.62 -22.37 6.76
C HIS A 17 20.25 -22.67 6.13
N LEU A 18 19.84 -21.82 5.20
CA LEU A 18 18.63 -22.00 4.40
C LEU A 18 19.04 -22.09 2.95
N ASN A 19 18.78 -23.22 2.32
CA ASN A 19 18.99 -23.39 0.89
C ASN A 19 17.69 -23.15 0.14
N VAL A 20 17.76 -22.36 -0.92
CA VAL A 20 16.62 -22.07 -1.79
C VAL A 20 17.03 -22.34 -3.22
N LEU A 21 16.23 -23.13 -3.94
CA LEU A 21 16.30 -23.24 -5.38
C LEU A 21 15.26 -22.29 -5.97
N CYS A 22 15.68 -21.43 -6.88
CA CYS A 22 14.81 -20.52 -7.60
C CYS A 22 15.11 -20.60 -9.09
N ASP A 23 14.07 -20.44 -9.90
CA ASP A 23 14.22 -20.19 -11.32
C ASP A 23 14.73 -18.76 -11.48
N GLY A 24 15.93 -18.62 -12.03
CA GLY A 24 16.61 -17.34 -12.13
C GLY A 24 17.49 -17.26 -13.36
N GLU A 25 17.38 -16.14 -14.08
CA GLU A 25 18.33 -15.76 -15.12
C GLU A 25 19.66 -15.31 -14.51
N TRP A 26 20.67 -15.17 -15.36
CA TRP A 26 21.96 -14.65 -14.94
C TRP A 26 21.84 -13.18 -14.54
N LEU A 27 22.07 -12.89 -13.27
CA LEU A 27 22.17 -11.54 -12.73
C LEU A 27 23.58 -10.97 -12.94
N THR A 28 23.66 -9.69 -13.31
CA THR A 28 24.94 -8.96 -13.30
C THR A 28 25.48 -8.85 -11.86
N PRO A 29 26.79 -8.61 -11.67
CA PRO A 29 27.37 -8.47 -10.33
C PRO A 29 26.67 -7.38 -9.48
N GLU A 30 26.28 -6.27 -10.10
CA GLU A 30 25.54 -5.17 -9.46
C GLU A 30 24.15 -5.62 -9.00
N GLN A 31 23.37 -6.23 -9.90
CA GLN A 31 22.03 -6.75 -9.57
C GLN A 31 22.08 -7.81 -8.47
N LEU A 32 23.10 -8.67 -8.48
CA LEU A 32 23.31 -9.67 -7.45
C LEU A 32 23.68 -9.03 -6.09
N ALA A 33 24.50 -7.99 -6.10
CA ALA A 33 24.87 -7.25 -4.89
C ALA A 33 23.63 -6.56 -4.27
N ASP A 34 22.81 -5.93 -5.09
CA ASP A 34 21.56 -5.29 -4.69
C ASP A 34 20.58 -6.32 -4.10
N LEU A 35 20.38 -7.45 -4.79
CA LEU A 35 19.53 -8.53 -4.32
C LEU A 35 20.01 -9.07 -2.95
N LYS A 36 21.31 -9.35 -2.81
CA LYS A 36 21.89 -9.78 -1.53
C LYS A 36 21.69 -8.72 -0.44
N GLY A 37 21.82 -7.44 -0.79
CA GLY A 37 21.54 -6.30 0.11
C GLY A 37 20.10 -6.29 0.62
N LEU A 38 19.14 -6.43 -0.29
CA LEU A 38 17.71 -6.49 0.03
C LEU A 38 17.38 -7.69 0.92
N ILE A 39 17.90 -8.88 0.59
CA ILE A 39 17.68 -10.10 1.39
C ILE A 39 18.26 -9.93 2.80
N ARG A 40 19.51 -9.44 2.94
CA ARG A 40 20.11 -9.16 4.26
C ARG A 40 19.23 -8.21 5.07
N HIS A 41 18.83 -7.07 4.48
CA HIS A 41 18.00 -6.10 5.18
C HIS A 41 16.63 -6.66 5.62
N LYS A 42 16.04 -7.56 4.81
CA LYS A 42 14.74 -8.17 5.11
C LYS A 42 14.84 -9.27 6.17
N LEU A 43 15.85 -10.13 6.09
CA LEU A 43 15.96 -11.32 6.96
C LEU A 43 16.72 -11.04 8.25
N LEU A 44 17.74 -10.18 8.23
CA LEU A 44 18.56 -9.85 9.40
C LEU A 44 18.72 -8.32 9.53
N LYS A 45 17.93 -7.72 10.43
CA LYS A 45 18.05 -6.28 10.72
C LYS A 45 19.46 -5.96 11.22
N ARG A 46 20.02 -4.83 10.77
CA ARG A 46 21.38 -4.37 11.13
C ARG A 46 21.61 -4.27 12.65
N SER A 47 20.59 -3.89 13.42
CA SER A 47 20.70 -3.84 14.89
C SER A 47 20.99 -5.22 15.47
N ILE A 48 20.26 -6.24 15.02
CA ILE A 48 20.42 -7.63 15.45
C ILE A 48 21.79 -8.17 15.01
N ALA A 49 22.20 -7.90 13.77
CA ALA A 49 23.51 -8.30 13.26
C ALA A 49 24.66 -7.72 14.11
N LYS A 50 24.56 -6.44 14.49
CA LYS A 50 25.53 -5.78 15.39
C LYS A 50 25.56 -6.40 16.78
N THR A 51 24.40 -6.71 17.35
CA THR A 51 24.30 -7.35 18.67
C THR A 51 24.93 -8.75 18.69
N ILE A 52 24.74 -9.53 17.63
CA ILE A 52 25.25 -10.91 17.53
C ILE A 52 26.72 -10.93 17.05
N GLY A 53 27.21 -9.83 16.46
CA GLY A 53 28.55 -9.76 15.86
C GLY A 53 28.70 -10.63 14.62
N LYS A 54 27.59 -11.01 13.97
CA LYS A 54 27.56 -11.85 12.76
C LYS A 54 26.60 -11.26 11.73
N ASP A 55 26.99 -11.33 10.47
CA ASP A 55 26.13 -10.96 9.33
C ASP A 55 25.58 -12.21 8.64
N LEU A 56 24.54 -12.02 7.83
CA LEU A 56 23.94 -13.07 7.02
C LEU A 56 24.78 -13.31 5.77
N GLU A 57 25.50 -14.42 5.74
CA GLU A 57 26.23 -14.88 4.56
C GLU A 57 25.27 -15.43 3.51
N ILE A 58 25.30 -14.86 2.30
CA ILE A 58 24.44 -15.28 1.18
C ILE A 58 25.33 -15.80 0.05
N SER A 59 25.35 -17.12 -0.10
CA SER A 59 25.91 -17.78 -1.28
C SER A 59 24.87 -17.83 -2.40
N TYR A 60 25.26 -17.40 -3.60
CA TYR A 60 24.43 -17.46 -4.80
C TYR A 60 25.28 -18.02 -5.92
N SER A 61 24.83 -19.10 -6.55
CA SER A 61 25.63 -19.82 -7.54
C SER A 61 24.73 -20.44 -8.60
N TYR A 62 25.28 -20.55 -9.81
CA TYR A 62 24.60 -21.17 -10.94
C TYR A 62 25.23 -22.53 -11.24
N ALA A 63 24.40 -23.52 -11.58
CA ALA A 63 24.86 -24.80 -12.07
C ALA A 63 24.60 -24.89 -13.58
N ARG A 64 25.60 -25.33 -14.34
CA ARG A 64 25.48 -25.55 -15.80
C ARG A 64 25.39 -27.03 -16.18
N SER A 65 25.80 -27.95 -15.29
CA SER A 65 25.79 -29.38 -15.58
C SER A 65 24.60 -30.09 -14.92
N PRO A 66 23.91 -31.01 -15.63
CA PRO A 66 22.80 -31.78 -15.07
C PRO A 66 23.17 -32.55 -13.80
N LYS A 67 24.41 -33.06 -13.74
CA LYS A 67 24.93 -33.74 -12.54
C LYS A 67 24.97 -32.82 -11.32
N ARG A 68 25.40 -31.57 -11.48
CA ARG A 68 25.48 -30.58 -10.38
C ARG A 68 24.09 -30.06 -10.01
N MET A 69 23.20 -29.87 -10.98
CA MET A 69 21.79 -29.55 -10.74
C MET A 69 21.11 -30.64 -9.90
N MET A 70 21.24 -31.92 -10.30
CA MET A 70 20.68 -33.05 -9.56
C MET A 70 21.28 -33.18 -8.16
N HIS A 71 22.58 -32.92 -8.00
CA HIS A 71 23.22 -32.89 -6.69
C HIS A 71 22.62 -31.79 -5.79
N TRP A 72 22.41 -30.59 -6.31
CA TRP A 72 21.77 -29.50 -5.55
C TRP A 72 20.32 -29.82 -5.21
N ILE A 73 19.54 -30.35 -6.15
CA ILE A 73 18.16 -30.77 -5.90
C ILE A 73 18.12 -31.78 -4.75
N LYS A 74 18.94 -32.84 -4.82
CA LYS A 74 19.05 -33.84 -3.74
C LYS A 74 19.45 -33.19 -2.41
N TYR A 75 20.43 -32.30 -2.43
CA TYR A 75 20.94 -31.67 -1.21
C TYR A 75 19.90 -30.75 -0.54
N VAL A 76 19.22 -29.91 -1.32
CA VAL A 76 18.21 -28.97 -0.80
C VAL A 76 16.97 -29.71 -0.31
N THR A 77 16.55 -30.73 -1.03
CA THR A 77 15.34 -31.49 -0.68
C THR A 77 15.59 -32.54 0.39
N LYS A 78 16.84 -32.91 0.71
CA LYS A 78 17.13 -33.91 1.75
C LYS A 78 16.71 -33.41 3.14
N ALA A 79 15.82 -34.14 3.81
CA ALA A 79 15.59 -33.93 5.25
C ALA A 79 16.87 -34.24 6.04
N SER A 80 17.29 -33.30 6.88
CA SER A 80 18.51 -33.39 7.68
C SER A 80 18.31 -33.95 9.10
N PHE A 81 17.14 -34.53 9.39
CA PHE A 81 16.93 -35.23 10.65
C PHE A 81 17.61 -36.60 10.58
N ARG A 82 18.75 -36.76 11.28
CA ARG A 82 19.57 -37.99 11.27
C ARG A 82 19.68 -38.66 12.64
N ASP A 83 19.24 -38.00 13.71
CA ASP A 83 19.41 -38.47 15.07
C ASP A 83 18.11 -39.16 15.54
N ILE A 84 18.09 -40.48 15.43
CA ILE A 84 16.93 -41.31 15.79
C ILE A 84 16.71 -41.37 17.31
N GLU A 85 17.76 -41.17 18.12
CA GLU A 85 17.68 -41.28 19.57
C GLU A 85 16.93 -40.11 20.21
N TRP A 86 16.82 -38.98 19.51
CA TRP A 86 16.13 -37.80 20.01
C TRP A 86 14.59 -37.93 19.98
N ASP A 87 14.03 -38.52 18.92
CA ASP A 87 12.59 -38.74 18.74
C ASP A 87 12.36 -39.78 17.63
N GLU A 88 12.28 -41.05 18.01
CA GLU A 88 12.18 -42.18 17.08
C GLU A 88 10.92 -42.12 16.17
N PRO A 89 9.71 -41.81 16.67
CA PRO A 89 8.54 -41.60 15.80
C PRO A 89 8.74 -40.50 14.76
N LEU A 90 9.29 -39.35 15.14
CA LEU A 90 9.58 -38.25 14.23
C LEU A 90 10.70 -38.61 13.24
N ALA A 91 11.73 -39.32 13.71
CA ALA A 91 12.83 -39.81 12.89
C ALA A 91 12.33 -40.68 11.75
N ASN A 92 11.49 -41.66 12.09
CA ASN A 92 10.89 -42.58 11.13
C ASN A 92 9.95 -41.85 10.15
N ALA A 93 9.21 -40.83 10.61
CA ALA A 93 8.38 -40.01 9.75
C ALA A 93 9.18 -39.10 8.79
N LEU A 94 10.39 -38.71 9.17
CA LEU A 94 11.29 -37.86 8.37
C LEU A 94 12.33 -38.66 7.57
N TYR A 95 12.45 -39.96 7.82
CA TYR A 95 13.38 -40.85 7.12
C TYR A 95 13.00 -40.95 5.64
N GLY A 96 13.89 -40.50 4.75
CA GLY A 96 13.61 -40.42 3.31
C GLY A 96 12.62 -39.32 2.90
N PHE A 97 12.17 -38.49 3.85
CA PHE A 97 11.33 -37.33 3.55
C PHE A 97 12.13 -36.31 2.75
N HIS A 98 11.61 -35.95 1.58
CA HIS A 98 12.18 -34.89 0.77
C HIS A 98 11.40 -33.61 1.03
N ASN A 99 12.00 -32.62 1.69
CA ASN A 99 11.43 -31.30 1.94
C ASN A 99 11.48 -30.45 0.66
N GLY A 100 10.80 -30.90 -0.39
CA GLY A 100 10.62 -30.18 -1.63
C GLY A 100 9.31 -29.40 -1.58
N CYS A 101 9.33 -28.18 -1.04
CA CYS A 101 8.23 -27.24 -1.27
C CYS A 101 8.42 -26.61 -2.66
N PHE A 102 7.74 -27.14 -3.68
CA PHE A 102 7.70 -26.50 -5.00
C PHE A 102 6.56 -25.48 -5.04
N ALA A 103 6.88 -24.21 -5.32
CA ALA A 103 5.89 -23.15 -5.44
C ALA A 103 5.36 -23.05 -6.88
N GLY A 104 4.78 -24.15 -7.40
CA GLY A 104 4.20 -24.22 -8.74
C GLY A 104 5.21 -24.36 -9.88
N PHE A 105 4.70 -24.47 -11.11
CA PHE A 105 5.43 -24.37 -12.37
C PHE A 105 5.31 -22.95 -12.96
N TRP A 106 6.17 -22.58 -13.92
CA TRP A 106 6.16 -21.21 -14.49
C TRP A 106 4.85 -20.85 -15.19
N ASP A 107 4.19 -21.85 -15.76
CA ASP A 107 2.90 -21.71 -16.44
C ASP A 107 1.70 -21.90 -15.49
N ASP A 108 1.94 -22.24 -14.22
CA ASP A 108 0.85 -22.37 -13.26
C ASP A 108 0.27 -20.99 -12.94
N PRO A 109 -1.06 -20.87 -12.83
CA PRO A 109 -1.66 -19.67 -12.26
C PRO A 109 -1.11 -19.45 -10.85
N PRO A 110 -0.85 -18.18 -10.45
CA PRO A 110 -0.22 -17.88 -9.17
C PRO A 110 -1.02 -18.50 -8.01
N LYS A 111 -0.42 -19.51 -7.35
CA LYS A 111 -1.04 -20.27 -6.24
C LYS A 111 -1.33 -19.40 -5.01
N TRP A 112 -0.65 -18.27 -4.90
CA TRP A 112 -0.89 -17.28 -3.87
C TRP A 112 -1.39 -15.98 -4.52
N LYS A 113 -2.58 -15.57 -4.13
CA LYS A 113 -3.14 -14.25 -4.40
C LYS A 113 -3.22 -13.53 -3.06
N LEU A 114 -2.85 -12.26 -3.04
CA LEU A 114 -3.02 -11.41 -1.85
C LEU A 114 -4.52 -11.25 -1.59
N THR A 115 -5.08 -12.07 -0.70
CA THR A 115 -6.53 -12.20 -0.45
C THR A 115 -7.04 -11.36 0.73
N GLY A 116 -6.21 -10.49 1.32
CA GLY A 116 -6.56 -9.67 2.50
C GLY A 116 -6.17 -8.18 2.41
N THR A 117 -5.62 -7.67 3.53
CA THR A 117 -5.10 -6.29 3.78
C THR A 117 -4.10 -5.77 2.73
N ASP A 118 -3.59 -6.68 1.90
CA ASP A 118 -2.58 -6.43 0.88
C ASP A 118 -3.17 -5.93 -0.46
N LYS A 119 -4.48 -5.69 -0.52
CA LYS A 119 -5.15 -5.04 -1.67
C LYS A 119 -4.47 -3.74 -2.11
N LYS A 120 -3.81 -3.02 -1.18
CA LYS A 120 -3.02 -1.82 -1.51
C LYS A 120 -1.92 -2.09 -2.55
N PHE A 121 -1.34 -3.30 -2.54
CA PHE A 121 -0.29 -3.70 -3.49
C PHE A 121 -0.86 -4.16 -4.84
N ASN A 122 -2.15 -4.48 -4.94
CA ASN A 122 -2.77 -4.77 -6.24
C ASN A 122 -2.78 -3.52 -7.15
N ALA A 123 -2.89 -2.33 -6.56
CA ALA A 123 -2.73 -1.08 -7.29
C ALA A 123 -1.31 -0.94 -7.86
N LEU A 124 -0.29 -1.28 -7.06
CA LEU A 124 1.12 -1.27 -7.50
C LEU A 124 1.37 -2.25 -8.66
N LEU A 125 0.75 -3.43 -8.64
CA LEU A 125 0.84 -4.39 -9.74
C LEU A 125 0.29 -3.82 -11.05
N SER A 126 -0.80 -3.05 -10.98
CA SER A 126 -1.38 -2.39 -12.16
C SER A 126 -0.43 -1.31 -12.70
N VAL A 127 0.14 -0.48 -11.82
CA VAL A 127 1.12 0.56 -12.19
C VAL A 127 2.35 -0.06 -12.87
N ARG A 128 2.87 -1.17 -12.35
CA ARG A 128 4.01 -1.88 -12.94
C ARG A 128 3.71 -2.44 -14.33
N LYS A 129 2.45 -2.80 -14.60
CA LYS A 129 1.97 -3.20 -15.93
C LYS A 129 1.67 -2.01 -16.85
N GLY A 130 1.91 -0.78 -16.40
CA GLY A 130 1.60 0.44 -17.16
C GLY A 130 0.11 0.77 -17.20
N ILE A 131 -0.69 0.23 -16.28
CA ILE A 131 -2.15 0.39 -16.23
C ILE A 131 -2.54 1.19 -14.99
N HIS A 132 -3.41 2.19 -15.17
CA HIS A 132 -3.89 3.03 -14.10
C HIS A 132 -4.76 2.20 -13.13
N PRO A 133 -4.43 2.17 -11.81
CA PRO A 133 -5.03 1.23 -10.87
C PRO A 133 -6.53 1.44 -10.59
N VAL A 134 -7.06 2.65 -10.81
CA VAL A 134 -8.49 2.97 -10.63
C VAL A 134 -9.28 2.88 -11.95
N SER A 135 -8.82 3.54 -13.02
CA SER A 135 -9.54 3.61 -14.30
C SER A 135 -9.28 2.45 -15.26
N GLY A 136 -8.23 1.64 -15.05
CA GLY A 136 -7.85 0.54 -15.94
C GLY A 136 -7.27 0.96 -17.29
N LYS A 137 -7.08 2.27 -17.53
CA LYS A 137 -6.51 2.79 -18.79
C LYS A 137 -4.97 2.77 -18.77
N PRO A 138 -4.28 2.73 -19.93
CA PRO A 138 -2.83 2.88 -19.97
C PRO A 138 -2.37 4.18 -19.31
N ILE A 139 -1.30 4.12 -18.52
CA ILE A 139 -0.71 5.30 -17.89
C ILE A 139 0.15 6.04 -18.90
N VAL A 140 -0.12 7.34 -19.07
CA VAL A 140 0.70 8.25 -19.86
C VAL A 140 1.43 9.19 -18.90
N TRP A 141 2.75 9.08 -18.83
CA TRP A 141 3.62 9.90 -17.97
C TRP A 141 4.03 11.19 -18.68
N ASN A 142 3.08 12.10 -18.92
CA ASN A 142 3.31 13.34 -19.67
C ASN A 142 3.35 14.61 -18.79
N LYS A 143 3.21 14.47 -17.47
CA LYS A 143 3.19 15.62 -16.55
C LYS A 143 4.59 15.91 -16.02
N HIS A 144 4.91 17.19 -15.89
CA HIS A 144 6.14 17.64 -15.25
C HIS A 144 6.15 17.25 -13.76
N PRO A 145 7.36 17.02 -13.17
CA PRO A 145 7.50 16.76 -11.75
C PRO A 145 6.89 17.89 -10.92
N ILE A 146 6.14 17.53 -9.88
CA ILE A 146 5.55 18.48 -8.94
C ILE A 146 6.33 18.36 -7.62
N PRO A 147 6.62 19.48 -6.92
CA PRO A 147 7.23 19.43 -5.60
C PRO A 147 6.46 18.54 -4.61
N TRP A 148 7.18 17.68 -3.90
CA TRP A 148 6.59 16.71 -2.96
C TRP A 148 5.69 17.36 -1.91
N ALA A 149 6.04 18.54 -1.41
CA ALA A 149 5.25 19.27 -0.40
C ALA A 149 3.81 19.59 -0.87
N LEU A 150 3.56 19.72 -2.18
CA LEU A 150 2.20 19.93 -2.72
C LEU A 150 1.41 18.62 -2.82
N VAL A 151 2.10 17.50 -2.99
CA VAL A 151 1.52 16.16 -3.03
C VAL A 151 1.14 15.74 -1.61
N GLU A 152 2.03 15.95 -0.63
CA GLU A 152 1.80 15.61 0.78
C GLU A 152 0.56 16.30 1.37
N LYS A 153 0.33 17.58 1.02
CA LYS A 153 -0.87 18.33 1.42
C LYS A 153 -2.19 17.72 0.95
N GLN A 154 -2.15 16.84 -0.06
CA GLN A 154 -3.34 16.17 -0.59
C GLN A 154 -3.63 14.84 0.11
N ASN A 155 -2.89 14.50 1.18
CA ASN A 155 -3.02 13.26 1.94
C ASN A 155 -2.96 11.99 1.05
N PRO A 156 -1.82 11.77 0.36
CA PRO A 156 -1.65 10.66 -0.56
C PRO A 156 -1.65 9.31 0.17
N ILE A 157 -2.20 8.29 -0.46
CA ILE A 157 -2.19 6.91 0.04
C ILE A 157 -0.98 6.18 -0.54
N ASP A 158 -0.07 5.71 0.30
CA ASP A 158 1.09 4.91 -0.09
C ASP A 158 0.66 3.52 -0.57
N ILE A 159 1.03 3.18 -1.82
CA ILE A 159 0.79 1.87 -2.43
C ILE A 159 2.07 1.04 -2.57
N GLY A 160 3.21 1.55 -2.08
CA GLY A 160 4.52 0.90 -2.09
C GLY A 160 5.36 1.25 -3.33
N GLY A 161 6.65 0.92 -3.27
CA GLY A 161 7.59 1.13 -4.38
C GLY A 161 7.82 2.59 -4.75
N GLY A 162 7.51 3.54 -3.84
CA GLY A 162 7.60 4.98 -4.10
C GLY A 162 6.41 5.57 -4.85
N TYR A 163 5.36 4.78 -5.11
CA TYR A 163 4.14 5.24 -5.76
C TYR A 163 3.06 5.59 -4.74
N TYR A 164 2.28 6.61 -5.07
CA TYR A 164 1.21 7.12 -4.23
C TYR A 164 -0.06 7.31 -5.05
N ILE A 165 -1.21 6.99 -4.44
CA ILE A 165 -2.53 7.32 -4.99
C ILE A 165 -3.03 8.58 -4.32
N LEU A 166 -3.30 9.60 -5.13
CA LEU A 166 -4.00 10.78 -4.66
C LEU A 166 -5.50 10.46 -4.48
N PRO A 167 -6.15 10.98 -3.43
CA PRO A 167 -7.59 10.84 -3.31
C PRO A 167 -8.28 11.47 -4.52
N PRO A 168 -9.46 10.96 -4.93
CA PRO A 168 -10.21 11.54 -6.03
C PRO A 168 -10.44 13.02 -5.77
N ILE A 169 -10.15 13.87 -6.76
CA ILE A 169 -10.46 15.29 -6.71
C ILE A 169 -11.96 15.38 -6.44
N ARG A 170 -12.33 16.00 -5.31
CA ARG A 170 -13.74 16.18 -4.97
C ARG A 170 -14.42 16.83 -6.18
N PRO A 171 -15.54 16.27 -6.69
CA PRO A 171 -16.29 16.95 -7.72
C PRO A 171 -16.63 18.35 -7.21
N PRO A 172 -16.67 19.37 -8.09
CA PRO A 172 -17.17 20.68 -7.68
C PRO A 172 -18.54 20.46 -7.01
N PRO A 173 -18.82 21.14 -5.88
CA PRO A 173 -20.09 20.98 -5.19
C PRO A 173 -21.23 21.07 -6.21
N VAL A 174 -22.04 20.02 -6.30
CA VAL A 174 -23.17 19.97 -7.23
C VAL A 174 -24.14 21.04 -6.77
N GLY A 175 -24.24 22.09 -7.57
CA GLY A 175 -25.06 23.24 -7.28
C GLY A 175 -24.23 24.51 -7.24
N ARG A 176 -24.64 25.48 -8.08
CA ARG A 176 -24.45 26.89 -7.75
C ARG A 176 -24.93 27.01 -6.29
N ARG A 177 -24.09 27.49 -5.36
CA ARG A 177 -24.60 28.05 -4.11
C ARG A 177 -25.50 29.22 -4.52
N GLN A 178 -26.76 28.94 -4.85
CA GLN A 178 -27.79 29.93 -4.67
C GLN A 178 -27.77 30.17 -3.17
N THR A 179 -27.38 31.36 -2.77
CA THR A 179 -27.59 31.81 -1.41
C THR A 179 -29.09 31.78 -1.18
N THR A 180 -29.62 30.68 -0.66
CA THR A 180 -31.05 30.50 -0.34
C THR A 180 -31.53 31.39 0.81
N ASN A 181 -30.69 32.35 1.23
CA ASN A 181 -31.02 33.33 2.27
C ASN A 181 -31.54 34.66 1.69
N LEU A 182 -31.76 34.76 0.38
CA LEU A 182 -32.69 35.76 -0.15
C LEU A 182 -34.09 35.19 0.05
N ILE A 183 -34.61 35.29 1.28
CA ILE A 183 -36.06 35.26 1.48
C ILE A 183 -36.58 36.41 0.64
N GLU A 184 -37.32 36.12 -0.43
CA GLU A 184 -38.04 37.16 -1.15
C GLU A 184 -38.94 37.85 -0.13
N LEU A 185 -38.64 39.12 0.18
CA LEU A 185 -39.49 39.90 1.04
C LEU A 185 -40.90 39.92 0.40
N PRO A 186 -41.99 39.82 1.17
CA PRO A 186 -43.33 39.95 0.60
C PRO A 186 -43.43 41.26 -0.19
N ASP A 187 -44.22 41.31 -1.27
CA ASP A 187 -44.30 42.51 -2.14
C ASP A 187 -44.80 43.76 -1.41
N SER A 188 -45.42 43.57 -0.25
CA SER A 188 -45.84 44.62 0.68
C SER A 188 -44.74 45.07 1.66
N ASP A 189 -43.52 44.50 1.60
CA ASP A 189 -42.43 44.93 2.49
C ASP A 189 -42.00 46.35 2.10
N TYR A 190 -41.98 47.22 3.10
CA TYR A 190 -41.52 48.61 2.98
C TYR A 190 -40.18 48.74 2.23
N ARG A 191 -39.28 47.76 2.38
CA ARG A 191 -37.98 47.69 1.72
C ARG A 191 -38.04 47.40 0.21
N LYS A 192 -39.17 46.94 -0.34
CA LYS A 192 -39.37 46.78 -1.79
C LYS A 192 -39.88 48.06 -2.47
N HIS A 193 -40.38 49.04 -1.73
CA HIS A 193 -40.96 50.24 -2.33
C HIS A 193 -39.89 51.28 -2.73
N PRO A 194 -40.08 52.00 -3.86
CA PRO A 194 -39.26 53.15 -4.22
C PRO A 194 -39.26 54.25 -3.14
N ASN A 195 -38.18 55.03 -3.07
CA ASN A 195 -38.01 56.08 -2.05
C ASN A 195 -39.17 57.08 -1.97
N VAL A 196 -39.82 57.37 -3.10
CA VAL A 196 -40.99 58.25 -3.15
C VAL A 196 -42.18 57.66 -2.39
N VAL A 197 -42.44 56.36 -2.59
CA VAL A 197 -43.54 55.65 -1.94
C VAL A 197 -43.27 55.49 -0.44
N ARG A 198 -42.03 55.20 -0.04
CA ARG A 198 -41.62 55.14 1.37
C ARG A 198 -41.88 56.46 2.11
N ARG A 199 -41.45 57.59 1.53
CA ARG A 199 -41.69 58.93 2.10
C ARG A 199 -43.18 59.25 2.24
N LEU A 200 -44.03 58.75 1.35
CA LEU A 200 -45.48 58.92 1.44
C LEU A 200 -46.09 58.07 2.56
N ILE A 201 -45.64 56.82 2.71
CA ILE A 201 -46.04 55.93 3.81
C ILE A 201 -45.64 56.53 5.16
N ASP A 202 -44.43 57.06 5.27
CA ASP A 202 -43.93 57.69 6.50
C ASP A 202 -44.73 58.95 6.86
N LYS A 203 -45.01 59.82 5.88
CA LYS A 203 -45.89 60.99 6.07
C LYS A 203 -47.31 60.62 6.46
N ALA A 204 -47.85 59.54 5.90
CA ALA A 204 -49.19 59.05 6.25
C ALA A 204 -49.20 58.50 7.69
N ARG A 205 -48.16 57.76 8.09
CA ARG A 205 -47.98 57.29 9.47
C ARG A 205 -47.88 58.43 10.47
N GLU A 206 -47.08 59.47 10.18
CA GLU A 206 -46.96 60.66 11.03
C GLU A 206 -48.31 61.38 11.23
N ARG A 207 -49.13 61.47 10.18
CA ARG A 207 -50.47 62.04 10.28
C ARG A 207 -51.43 61.19 11.09
N VAL A 208 -51.39 59.87 10.94
CA VAL A 208 -52.24 58.94 11.71
C VAL A 208 -51.82 58.91 13.18
N SER A 209 -50.52 58.97 13.50
CA SER A 209 -50.07 59.10 14.89
C SER A 209 -50.51 60.43 15.50
N PHE A 210 -50.41 61.53 14.75
CA PHE A 210 -50.88 62.84 15.21
C PHE A 210 -52.39 62.86 15.52
N ILE A 211 -53.20 62.16 14.71
CA ILE A 211 -54.65 62.05 14.94
C ILE A 211 -54.96 61.18 16.16
N ASN A 212 -54.30 60.01 16.31
CA ASN A 212 -54.48 59.14 17.48
C ASN A 212 -54.05 59.83 18.78
N ASP A 213 -52.99 60.63 18.73
CA ASP A 213 -52.54 61.43 19.88
C ASP A 213 -53.60 62.48 20.23
N CYS A 214 -54.19 63.17 19.25
CA CYS A 214 -55.30 64.11 19.46
C CYS A 214 -56.56 63.46 20.06
N ASP A 215 -56.93 62.26 19.61
CA ASP A 215 -58.10 61.53 20.12
C ASP A 215 -57.88 60.97 21.54
N SER A 216 -56.63 60.86 22.00
CA SER A 216 -56.29 60.43 23.38
C SER A 216 -56.41 61.55 24.44
N TYR A 217 -56.65 62.80 24.00
CA TYR A 217 -56.83 63.98 24.87
C TYR A 217 -58.26 64.55 24.87
N SER A 218 -59.26 63.79 24.39
CA SER A 218 -60.69 64.14 24.45
C SER A 218 -61.44 63.38 25.54
#